data_AF-A0A4R4TLQ0-F1
#
_entry.id   AF-A0A4R4TLQ0-F1
#
_cell.length_a   1.000
_cell.length_b   1.000
_cell.length_c   1.000
_cell.angle_alpha   90.00
_cell.angle_beta   90.00
_cell.angle_gamma   90.00
#
_symmetry.space_group_name_H-M   'P 1'
#
loop_
_entity.id
_entity.type
_entity.pdbx_description
1 polymer ?
#
loop_
_entity_poly.entity_id
_entity_poly.type
_entity_poly.pdbx_seq_one_letter_code
_entity_poly.pdbx_strand_id
1 'polypeptide(L)'
;MGRAAELLGVTPGFLRGLDAAELFVPQRSAGGHRRYSRYQLRLAQRARDLVDQGTALEAACRIIILEDQLAEAMRINTQLKRRIDTRPDQDTDQDTERD
;
A
#
# COMPACT_ATOMS: atom_id res chain seq x y z
N MET A 1 9.19 -16.60 -14.33
CA MET A 1 9.59 -15.18 -14.44
C MET A 1 8.95 -14.49 -15.64
N GLY A 2 8.92 -15.10 -16.83
CA GLY A 2 8.41 -14.49 -18.06
C GLY A 2 6.94 -14.06 -18.00
N ARG A 3 6.03 -14.92 -17.53
CA ARG A 3 4.57 -14.65 -17.57
C ARG A 3 4.13 -13.34 -16.90
N ALA A 4 4.70 -13.00 -15.73
CA ALA A 4 4.34 -11.77 -15.03
C ALA A 4 4.88 -10.52 -15.74
N ALA A 5 6.10 -10.62 -16.28
CA ALA A 5 6.74 -9.55 -17.04
C ALA A 5 6.01 -9.32 -18.38
N GLU A 6 5.67 -10.39 -19.09
CA GLU A 6 4.87 -10.38 -20.32
C GLU A 6 3.48 -9.77 -20.10
N LEU A 7 2.79 -10.17 -19.04
CA LEU A 7 1.44 -9.67 -18.73
C LEU A 7 1.42 -8.16 -18.46
N LEU A 8 2.51 -7.62 -17.90
CA LEU A 8 2.66 -6.20 -17.61
C LEU A 8 3.40 -5.43 -18.72
N GLY A 9 3.84 -6.10 -19.80
CA GLY A 9 4.65 -5.46 -20.83
C GLY A 9 5.99 -4.91 -20.33
N VAL A 10 6.53 -5.44 -19.24
CA VAL A 10 7.79 -5.00 -18.63
C VAL A 10 8.89 -6.03 -18.80
N THR A 11 10.14 -5.62 -18.62
CA THR A 11 11.25 -6.57 -18.64
C THR A 11 11.32 -7.37 -17.33
N PRO A 12 11.84 -8.61 -17.34
CA PRO A 12 12.13 -9.33 -16.10
C PRO A 12 13.13 -8.57 -15.21
N GLY A 13 14.00 -7.73 -15.80
CA GLY A 13 14.92 -6.86 -15.07
C GLY A 13 14.21 -5.78 -14.27
N PHE A 14 13.15 -5.19 -14.82
CA PHE A 14 12.31 -4.22 -14.12
C PHE A 14 11.71 -4.82 -12.84
N LEU A 15 11.09 -6.01 -12.93
CA LEU A 15 10.54 -6.69 -11.74
C LEU A 15 11.60 -7.06 -10.70
N ARG A 16 12.86 -7.29 -11.12
CA ARG A 16 13.98 -7.46 -10.18
C ARG A 16 14.40 -6.15 -9.53
N GLY A 17 14.37 -5.05 -10.28
CA GLY A 17 14.63 -3.71 -9.75
C GLY A 17 13.60 -3.29 -8.70
N LEU A 18 12.32 -3.60 -8.90
CA LEU A 18 11.27 -3.34 -7.90
C LEU A 18 11.47 -4.14 -6.60
N ASP A 19 11.91 -5.39 -6.70
CA ASP A 19 12.26 -6.23 -5.55
C ASP A 19 13.51 -5.69 -4.83
N ALA A 20 14.53 -5.26 -5.58
CA ALA A 20 15.73 -4.65 -5.01
C ALA A 20 15.47 -3.31 -4.33
N ALA A 21 14.50 -2.53 -4.84
CA ALA A 21 14.02 -1.29 -4.23
C ALA A 21 12.98 -1.53 -3.11
N GLU A 22 12.77 -2.78 -2.70
CA GLU A 22 11.88 -3.20 -1.61
C GLU A 22 10.42 -2.74 -1.73
N LEU A 23 9.96 -2.42 -2.95
CA LEU A 23 8.55 -2.07 -3.18
C LEU A 23 7.62 -3.23 -2.81
N PHE A 24 8.08 -4.47 -3.02
CA PHE A 24 7.46 -5.68 -2.50
C PHE A 24 8.47 -6.82 -2.48
N VAL A 25 8.22 -7.82 -1.61
CA VAL A 25 8.98 -9.06 -1.60
C VAL A 25 8.15 -10.18 -2.24
N PRO A 26 8.53 -10.71 -3.40
CA PRO A 26 7.80 -11.81 -4.02
C PRO A 26 7.99 -13.11 -3.26
N GLN A 27 6.92 -13.91 -3.19
CA GLN A 27 7.02 -15.26 -2.65
C GLN A 27 7.85 -16.13 -3.60
N ARG A 28 8.58 -17.11 -3.06
CA ARG A 28 9.34 -18.08 -3.85
C ARG A 28 8.63 -19.42 -3.81
N SER A 29 8.47 -20.05 -4.98
CA SER A 29 8.03 -21.44 -5.04
C SER A 29 9.14 -22.39 -4.59
N ALA A 30 8.80 -23.66 -4.33
CA ALA A 30 9.79 -24.70 -4.03
C ALA A 30 10.87 -24.84 -5.12
N GLY A 31 10.54 -24.53 -6.37
CA GLY A 31 11.49 -24.50 -7.50
C GLY A 31 12.25 -23.18 -7.68
N GLY A 32 12.20 -22.26 -6.72
CA GLY A 32 12.95 -21.00 -6.73
C GLY A 32 12.36 -19.89 -7.63
N HIS A 33 11.20 -20.11 -8.25
CA HIS A 33 10.55 -19.11 -9.09
C HIS A 33 9.80 -18.09 -8.23
N ARG A 34 9.93 -16.80 -8.58
CA ARG A 34 9.16 -15.72 -7.95
C ARG A 34 7.69 -15.83 -8.36
N ARG A 35 6.81 -15.72 -7.37
CA ARG A 35 5.36 -15.64 -7.51
C ARG A 35 4.92 -14.28 -7.02
N TYR A 36 4.21 -13.58 -7.87
CA TYR A 36 3.66 -12.27 -7.57
C TYR A 36 2.18 -12.42 -7.25
N SER A 37 1.73 -11.79 -6.18
CA SER A 37 0.30 -11.64 -5.92
C SER A 37 -0.31 -10.63 -6.89
N ARG A 38 -1.63 -10.65 -7.04
CA ARG A 38 -2.34 -9.67 -7.87
C ARG A 38 -2.12 -8.24 -7.38
N TYR A 39 -1.94 -8.04 -6.09
CA TYR A 39 -1.59 -6.74 -5.51
C TYR A 39 -0.20 -6.27 -5.98
N GLN A 40 0.80 -7.15 -5.91
CA GLN A 40 2.17 -6.84 -6.34
C GLN A 40 2.23 -6.50 -7.84
N LEU A 41 1.44 -7.18 -8.67
CA LEU A 41 1.35 -6.85 -10.10
C LEU A 41 0.75 -5.44 -10.34
N ARG A 42 -0.23 -5.02 -9.52
CA ARG A 42 -0.77 -3.65 -9.60
C ARG A 42 0.26 -2.60 -9.17
N LEU A 43 1.02 -2.87 -8.10
CA LEU A 43 2.12 -1.99 -7.69
C LEU A 43 3.19 -1.89 -8.79
N ALA A 44 3.54 -3.01 -9.42
CA ALA A 44 4.50 -3.03 -10.52
C ALA A 44 4.00 -2.23 -11.74
N GLN A 45 2.71 -2.29 -12.06
CA GLN A 45 2.12 -1.45 -13.11
C GLN A 45 2.21 0.03 -12.75
N ARG A 46 1.84 0.43 -11.53
CA ARG A 46 1.91 1.83 -11.09
C ARG A 46 3.35 2.36 -11.11
N ALA A 47 4.32 1.55 -10.69
CA ALA A 47 5.73 1.90 -10.77
C ALA A 47 6.18 2.07 -12.23
N ARG A 48 5.66 1.22 -13.14
CA ARG A 48 5.95 1.33 -14.57
C ARG A 48 5.41 2.65 -15.13
N ASP A 49 4.17 3.00 -14.80
CA ASP A 49 3.54 4.23 -15.27
C ASP A 49 4.33 5.48 -14.81
N LEU A 50 4.82 5.50 -13.56
CA LEU A 50 5.66 6.59 -13.05
C LEU A 50 7.01 6.67 -13.76
N VAL A 51 7.62 5.51 -14.05
CA VAL A 51 8.90 5.44 -14.77
C VAL A 51 8.75 5.90 -16.23
N ASP A 52 7.65 5.52 -16.89
CA ASP A 52 7.34 5.98 -18.24
C ASP A 52 7.10 7.50 -18.30
N GLN A 53 6.70 8.12 -17.19
CA GLN A 53 6.59 9.58 -17.04
C GLN A 53 7.94 10.26 -16.75
N GLY A 54 9.04 9.52 -16.69
CA GLY A 54 10.39 10.04 -16.44
C GLY A 54 10.84 10.01 -14.98
N THR A 55 10.07 9.37 -14.09
CA THR A 55 10.47 9.20 -12.69
C THR A 55 11.54 8.11 -12.58
N ALA A 56 12.60 8.34 -11.81
CA ALA A 56 13.58 7.28 -11.53
C ALA A 56 12.91 6.10 -10.80
N LEU A 57 13.32 4.86 -11.09
CA LEU A 57 12.72 3.65 -10.51
C LEU A 57 12.65 3.71 -8.97
N GLU A 58 13.73 4.09 -8.32
CA GLU A 58 13.79 4.20 -6.85
C GLU A 58 12.83 5.27 -6.32
N ALA A 59 12.73 6.41 -7.02
CA ALA A 59 11.80 7.46 -6.66
C ALA A 59 10.35 7.00 -6.85
N ALA A 60 10.03 6.29 -7.93
CA ALA A 60 8.71 5.72 -8.17
C ALA A 60 8.32 4.71 -7.07
N CYS A 61 9.24 3.82 -6.68
CA CYS A 61 9.02 2.90 -5.56
C CYS A 61 8.74 3.67 -4.25
N ARG A 62 9.55 4.68 -3.94
CA ARG A 62 9.41 5.47 -2.72
C ARG A 62 8.10 6.25 -2.68
N ILE A 63 7.69 6.84 -3.81
CA ILE A 63 6.41 7.54 -3.95
C ILE A 63 5.26 6.59 -3.60
N ILE A 64 5.22 5.40 -4.23
CA ILE A 64 4.15 4.44 -4.01
C ILE A 64 4.06 4.01 -2.54
N ILE A 65 5.21 3.72 -1.91
CA ILE A 65 5.25 3.33 -0.49
C ILE A 65 4.67 4.46 0.39
N LEU A 66 5.06 5.70 0.14
CA LEU A 66 4.58 6.85 0.91
C LEU A 66 3.09 7.11 0.70
N GLU A 67 2.60 6.96 -0.53
CA GLU A 67 1.17 7.10 -0.84
C GLU A 67 0.34 6.02 -0.14
N ASP A 68 0.81 4.77 -0.11
CA ASP A 68 0.14 3.68 0.61
C ASP A 68 0.13 3.95 2.13
N GLN A 69 1.25 4.42 2.69
CA GLN A 69 1.33 4.81 4.10
C GLN A 69 0.41 5.99 4.43
N LEU A 70 0.33 6.99 3.56
CA LEU A 70 -0.54 8.14 3.73
C LEU A 70 -2.02 7.73 3.71
N ALA A 71 -2.40 6.89 2.75
CA ALA A 71 -3.77 6.37 2.64
C ALA A 71 -4.18 5.61 3.91
N GLU A 72 -3.29 4.77 4.44
CA GLU A 72 -3.55 4.03 5.67
C GLU A 72 -3.64 4.95 6.90
N ALA A 73 -2.73 5.92 7.03
CA ALA A 73 -2.78 6.91 8.11
C ALA A 73 -4.07 7.73 8.07
N MET A 74 -4.52 8.15 6.88
CA MET A 74 -5.79 8.86 6.70
C MET A 74 -6.99 8.00 7.08
N ARG A 75 -6.97 6.70 6.74
CA ARG A 75 -8.00 5.73 7.11
C ARG A 75 -8.11 5.58 8.63
N ILE A 76 -6.97 5.40 9.30
CA ILE A 76 -6.90 5.30 10.77
C ILE A 76 -7.40 6.58 11.42
N ASN A 77 -6.92 7.75 10.98
CA ASN A 77 -7.36 9.04 11.50
C ASN A 77 -8.87 9.24 11.37
N THR A 78 -9.44 8.87 10.22
CA THR A 78 -10.89 8.94 10.01
C THR A 78 -11.64 8.02 10.96
N GLN A 79 -11.14 6.80 11.20
CA GLN A 79 -11.73 5.86 12.15
C GLN A 79 -11.65 6.35 13.59
N LEU A 80 -10.52 6.96 13.98
CA LEU A 80 -10.34 7.54 15.31
C LEU A 80 -11.26 8.74 15.53
N LYS A 81 -11.34 9.66 14.57
CA LYS A 81 -12.26 10.81 14.61
C LYS A 81 -13.70 10.35 14.80
N ARG A 82 -14.17 9.37 14.01
CA ARG A 82 -15.51 8.80 14.20
C ARG A 82 -15.73 8.24 15.59
N ARG A 83 -14.75 7.56 16.19
CA ARG A 83 -14.86 7.01 17.55
C ARG A 83 -15.00 8.10 18.62
N ILE A 84 -14.27 9.20 18.46
CA ILE A 84 -14.36 10.37 19.33
C ILE A 84 -15.74 11.03 19.17
N ASP A 85 -16.18 11.22 17.93
CA ASP A 85 -17.47 11.86 17.61
C ASP A 85 -18.68 11.00 18.04
N THR A 86 -18.55 9.67 18.09
CA THR A 86 -19.60 8.76 18.61
C THR A 86 -19.68 8.71 20.13
N ARG A 87 -18.85 9.48 20.85
CA ARG A 87 -18.88 9.56 22.31
C ARG A 87 -19.41 10.92 22.83
N PRO A 88 -20.58 11.45 22.39
CA PRO A 88 -21.23 12.53 23.10
C PRO A 88 -22.20 11.97 24.17
N ASP A 89 -22.18 12.60 25.35
CA ASP A 89 -23.18 12.54 26.42
C ASP A 89 -23.49 11.18 27.11
N GLN A 90 -22.55 10.65 27.91
CA GLN A 90 -22.92 9.76 29.03
C GLN A 90 -22.57 10.32 30.42
N ASP A 91 -22.11 11.56 30.53
CA ASP A 91 -21.64 12.14 31.80
C ASP A 91 -22.56 13.22 32.41
N THR A 92 -23.77 13.46 31.88
CA THR A 92 -24.61 14.59 32.35
C THR A 92 -25.87 14.24 33.17
N ASP A 93 -26.18 12.96 33.44
CA ASP A 93 -27.42 12.58 34.14
C ASP A 93 -27.21 11.76 35.44
N GLN A 94 -26.30 12.19 36.34
CA GLN A 94 -26.24 11.62 37.72
C GLN A 94 -26.45 12.62 38.87
N ASP A 95 -26.71 13.91 38.61
CA ASP A 95 -26.77 14.92 39.69
C ASP A 95 -28.16 15.51 40.01
N THR A 96 -29.28 14.93 39.52
CA THR A 96 -30.63 15.53 39.72
C THR A 96 -31.63 14.76 40.59
N GLU A 97 -31.22 13.74 41.36
CA GLU A 97 -32.11 13.11 42.35
C GLU A 97 -31.43 13.03 43.73
N ARG A 98 -31.35 14.20 44.37
CA ARG A 98 -31.16 14.31 45.82
C ARG A 98 -31.94 15.51 46.32
N ASP A 99 -33.24 15.31 46.57
CA ASP A 99 -34.05 16.00 47.59
C ASP A 99 -35.40 15.30 47.78
#